data_AF-A0A4U7DSE6-F1
#
_entry.id   AF-A0A4U7DSE6-F1
#
_cell.length_a   1.000
_cell.length_b   1.000
_cell.length_c   1.000
_cell.angle_alpha   90.00
_cell.angle_beta   90.00
_cell.angle_gamma   90.00
#
_symmetry.space_group_name_H-M   'P 1'
#
loop_
_entity.id
_entity.type
_entity.pdbx_description
1 polymer ?
#
loop_
_entity_poly.entity_id
_entity_poly.type
_entity_poly.pdbx_seq_one_letter_code
_entity_poly.pdbx_strand_id
1 'polypeptide(L)'
;MKALLLLVAGIGGLLEAVAPRRAVALWTRALYRNAGEAEPREWVYAAAKVEGTLVAAGALVGLFRLATAEDDGAEGGDAEGGDADGGDADAA
;
A
#
# COMPACT_ATOMS: atom_id res chain seq x y z
N MET A 1 1.03 4.80 10.88
CA MET A 1 0.40 5.43 9.69
C MET A 1 0.31 4.51 8.48
N LYS A 2 1.36 3.75 8.15
CA LYS A 2 1.43 2.91 6.94
C LYS A 2 0.27 1.91 6.80
N ALA A 3 -0.13 1.25 7.89
CA ALA A 3 -1.30 0.36 7.92
C ALA A 3 -2.60 1.07 7.51
N LEU A 4 -2.86 2.27 8.02
CA LEU A 4 -4.07 3.04 7.67
C LEU A 4 -4.07 3.44 6.19
N LEU A 5 -2.93 3.84 5.65
CA LEU A 5 -2.79 4.16 4.22
C LEU A 5 -3.08 2.94 3.34
N LEU A 6 -2.51 1.78 3.71
CA LEU A 6 -2.75 0.52 3.01
C LEU A 6 -4.22 0.09 3.11
N LEU A 7 -4.83 0.23 4.28
CA LEU A 7 -6.24 -0.10 4.49
C LEU A 7 -7.16 0.78 3.63
N VAL A 8 -6.95 2.10 3.63
CA VAL A 8 -7.73 3.03 2.81
C VAL A 8 -7.54 2.75 1.32
N ALA A 9 -6.30 2.50 0.88
CA ALA A 9 -6.02 2.12 -0.50
C ALA A 9 -6.72 0.80 -0.88
N GLY A 10 -6.68 -0.21 0.01
CA GLY A 10 -7.32 -1.50 -0.22
C GLY A 10 -8.84 -1.39 -0.35
N ILE A 11 -9.48 -0.62 0.52
CA ILE A 11 -10.93 -0.35 0.45
C ILE A 11 -11.27 0.41 -0.83
N GLY A 12 -10.50 1.45 -1.17
CA GLY A 12 -10.70 2.24 -2.39
C GLY A 12 -10.61 1.37 -3.65
N GLY A 13 -9.53 0.59 -3.78
CA GLY A 13 -9.34 -0.33 -4.90
C GLY A 13 -10.43 -1.39 -4.99
N LEU A 14 -10.87 -1.95 -3.87
CA LEU A 14 -11.97 -2.93 -3.85
C LEU A 14 -13.28 -2.33 -4.34
N LEU A 15 -13.64 -1.13 -3.87
CA LEU A 15 -14.86 -0.44 -4.30
C LEU A 15 -14.83 -0.14 -5.80
N GLU A 16 -13.68 0.27 -6.32
CA GLU A 16 -13.49 0.51 -7.75
C GLU A 16 -13.60 -0.78 -8.57
N ALA A 17 -13.03 -1.89 -8.09
CA ALA A 17 -13.12 -3.19 -8.75
C ALA A 17 -14.56 -3.74 -8.80
N VAL A 18 -15.34 -3.53 -7.74
CA VAL A 18 -16.72 -4.03 -7.64
C VAL A 18 -17.70 -3.14 -8.40
N ALA A 19 -17.52 -1.81 -8.34
CA ALA A 19 -18.43 -0.85 -8.92
C ALA A 19 -17.73 0.14 -9.89
N PRO A 20 -17.06 -0.35 -10.96
CA PRO A 20 -16.24 0.49 -11.84
C PRO A 20 -17.05 1.59 -12.52
N ARG A 21 -18.31 1.32 -12.86
CA ARG A 21 -19.21 2.34 -13.45
C ARG A 21 -19.49 3.51 -12.51
N ARG A 22 -19.61 3.25 -11.21
CA ARG A 22 -19.89 4.30 -10.21
C ARG A 22 -18.63 5.10 -9.91
N ALA A 23 -17.49 4.43 -9.78
CA ALA A 23 -16.19 5.08 -9.61
C ALA A 23 -15.89 6.02 -10.79
N VAL A 24 -15.96 5.51 -12.02
CA VAL A 24 -15.74 6.31 -13.24
C VAL A 24 -16.71 7.49 -13.30
N ALA A 25 -18.00 7.30 -13.03
CA ALA A 25 -18.97 8.40 -13.05
C ALA A 25 -18.66 9.50 -12.01
N LEU A 26 -18.23 9.11 -10.80
CA LEU A 26 -17.84 10.04 -9.73
C LEU A 26 -16.62 10.87 -10.14
N TRP A 27 -15.58 10.20 -10.65
CA TRP A 27 -14.35 10.85 -11.09
C TRP A 27 -14.58 11.74 -12.31
N THR A 28 -15.36 11.28 -13.29
CA THR A 28 -15.75 12.11 -14.44
C THR A 28 -16.49 13.36 -13.98
N ARG A 29 -17.44 13.24 -13.05
CA ARG A 29 -18.17 14.39 -12.51
C ARG A 29 -17.28 15.35 -11.71
N ALA A 30 -16.27 14.84 -11.02
CA ALA A 30 -15.35 15.66 -10.23
C ALA A 30 -14.31 16.38 -11.12
N LEU A 31 -13.79 15.70 -12.15
CA LEU A 31 -12.67 16.16 -12.97
C LEU A 31 -13.11 16.93 -14.21
N TYR A 32 -14.30 16.66 -14.75
CA TYR A 32 -14.79 17.28 -15.98
C TYR A 32 -15.82 18.35 -15.68
N ARG A 33 -15.58 19.55 -16.21
CA ARG A 33 -16.54 20.67 -16.16
C ARG A 33 -17.84 20.34 -16.90
N ASN A 34 -17.75 19.60 -17.99
CA ASN A 34 -18.90 19.16 -18.82
C ASN A 34 -19.10 17.65 -18.73
N ALA A 35 -19.12 17.10 -17.51
CA ALA A 35 -19.23 15.65 -17.29
C ALA A 35 -20.46 14.98 -17.94
N GLY A 36 -21.53 15.74 -18.25
CA GLY A 36 -22.72 15.24 -18.93
C GLY A 36 -22.52 14.92 -20.42
N GLU A 37 -21.45 15.44 -21.04
CA GLU A 37 -21.09 15.16 -22.43
C GLU A 37 -20.01 14.07 -22.56
N ALA A 38 -19.45 13.63 -21.43
CA ALA A 38 -18.42 12.61 -21.42
C ALA A 38 -19.04 11.21 -21.47
N GLU A 39 -18.91 10.52 -22.61
CA GLU A 39 -19.26 9.10 -22.75
C GLU A 39 -18.02 8.22 -22.58
N PRO A 40 -17.89 7.47 -21.47
CA PRO A 40 -16.77 6.56 -21.28
C PRO A 40 -16.90 5.36 -22.21
N ARG A 41 -15.84 5.07 -22.97
CA ARG A 41 -15.76 3.84 -23.78
C ARG A 41 -15.83 2.60 -22.87
N GLU A 42 -16.39 1.50 -23.36
CA GLU A 42 -16.61 0.31 -22.52
C GLU A 42 -15.33 -0.27 -21.90
N TRP A 43 -14.19 -0.18 -22.60
CA TRP A 43 -12.90 -0.66 -22.08
C TRP A 43 -12.44 0.11 -20.84
N VAL A 44 -12.93 1.34 -20.61
CA VAL A 44 -12.60 2.15 -19.43
C VAL A 44 -13.08 1.46 -18.16
N TYR A 45 -14.25 0.82 -18.20
CA TYR A 45 -14.75 0.08 -17.04
C TYR A 45 -13.93 -1.18 -16.77
N ALA A 46 -13.41 -1.83 -17.82
CA ALA A 46 -12.49 -2.95 -17.68
C ALA A 46 -11.15 -2.50 -17.09
N ALA A 47 -10.61 -1.37 -17.57
CA ALA A 47 -9.38 -0.78 -17.05
C ALA A 47 -9.53 -0.39 -15.58
N ALA A 48 -10.59 0.34 -15.21
CA ALA A 48 -10.88 0.72 -13.82
C ALA A 48 -11.01 -0.53 -12.93
N LYS A 49 -11.66 -1.58 -13.42
CA LYS A 49 -11.77 -2.84 -12.70
C LYS A 49 -10.40 -3.48 -12.43
N VAL A 50 -9.53 -3.51 -13.44
CA VAL A 50 -8.16 -4.03 -13.30
C VAL A 50 -7.35 -3.17 -12.33
N GLU A 51 -7.39 -1.85 -12.47
CA GLU A 51 -6.73 -0.91 -11.56
C GLU A 51 -7.15 -1.14 -10.11
N GLY A 52 -8.45 -1.09 -9.83
CA GLY A 52 -8.97 -1.33 -8.49
C GLY A 52 -8.57 -2.69 -7.93
N THR A 53 -8.54 -3.73 -8.77
CA THR A 53 -8.10 -5.09 -8.37
C THR A 53 -6.62 -5.09 -7.99
N LEU A 54 -5.76 -4.44 -8.78
CA LEU A 54 -4.33 -4.37 -8.52
C LEU A 54 -4.03 -3.56 -7.24
N VAL A 55 -4.73 -2.44 -7.04
CA VAL A 55 -4.61 -1.62 -5.83
C VAL A 55 -5.04 -2.42 -4.60
N ALA A 56 -6.18 -3.10 -4.66
CA ALA A 56 -6.68 -3.94 -3.56
C ALA A 56 -5.69 -5.08 -3.24
N ALA A 57 -5.20 -5.78 -4.25
CA ALA A 57 -4.23 -6.87 -4.08
C ALA A 57 -2.91 -6.37 -3.46
N GLY A 58 -2.36 -5.26 -3.98
CA GLY A 58 -1.13 -4.66 -3.46
C GLY A 58 -1.29 -4.19 -2.01
N ALA A 59 -2.44 -3.59 -1.67
CA ALA A 59 -2.76 -3.19 -0.30
C ALA A 59 -2.82 -4.38 0.65
N LEU A 60 -3.49 -5.47 0.26
CA LEU A 60 -3.58 -6.71 1.07
C LEU A 60 -2.20 -7.34 1.29
N VAL A 61 -1.38 -7.44 0.24
CA VAL A 61 0.01 -7.94 0.37
C VAL A 61 0.83 -7.05 1.30
N GLY A 62 0.69 -5.73 1.18
CA GLY A 62 1.35 -4.78 2.06
C GLY A 62 0.91 -4.91 3.52
N LEU A 63 -0.39 -5.07 3.76
CA LEU A 63 -0.96 -5.24 5.10
C LEU A 63 -0.50 -6.56 5.74
N PHE A 64 -0.52 -7.65 4.96
CA PHE A 64 -0.04 -8.96 5.39
C PHE A 64 1.42 -8.89 5.80
N ARG A 65 2.30 -8.33 4.95
CA ARG A 65 3.73 -8.20 5.27
C ARG A 65 3.99 -7.30 6.47
N LEU A 66 3.21 -6.24 6.63
CA LEU A 66 3.35 -5.36 7.79
C LEU A 66 3.00 -6.12 9.08
N ALA A 67 1.93 -6.91 9.06
CA ALA A 67 1.50 -7.70 10.23
C ALA A 67 2.50 -8.82 10.58
N THR A 68 3.09 -9.50 9.59
CA THR A 68 4.06 -10.59 9.87
C THR A 68 5.43 -10.08 10.29
N ALA A 69 5.85 -8.90 9.84
CA ALA A 69 7.15 -8.33 10.22
C ALA A 69 7.20 -7.88 11.70
N GLU A 70 6.05 -7.62 12.32
CA GLU A 70 5.97 -7.32 13.75
C GLU A 70 6.22 -8.58 14.63
N ASP A 71 5.94 -9.78 14.11
CA ASP A 71 6.20 -11.05 14.81
C ASP A 71 7.69 -11.43 14.76
N ASP A 72 8.38 -11.23 13.64
CA ASP A 72 9.78 -11.63 13.44
C ASP A 72 10.79 -10.80 14.28
N GLY A 73 10.41 -9.61 14.72
CA GLY A 73 11.27 -8.70 15.50
C GLY A 73 11.41 -9.07 16.98
N ALA A 74 10.59 -9.99 17.49
CA ALA A 74 10.59 -10.38 18.90
C ALA A 74 11.66 -11.42 19.27
N GLU A 75 12.27 -12.11 18.30
CA GLU A 75 13.25 -13.20 18.55
C GLU A 75 14.72 -12.81 18.33
N GLY A 76 15.02 -11.58 17.89
CA GLY A 76 16.38 -11.21 17.41
C GLY A 76 17.21 -10.27 18.30
N GLY A 77 16.78 -9.96 19.52
CA GLY A 77 17.29 -8.83 20.29
C GLY A 77 18.11 -9.15 21.54
N ASP A 78 19.09 -10.08 21.49
CA ASP A 78 20.11 -10.22 22.54
C ASP A 78 21.41 -10.83 21.97
N ALA A 79 22.13 -10.07 21.15
CA ALA A 79 23.53 -10.37 20.82
C ALA A 79 24.28 -9.13 20.32
N GLU A 80 24.33 -8.06 21.12
CA GLU A 80 25.36 -7.03 20.95
C GLU A 80 25.89 -6.59 22.32
N GLY A 81 27.11 -7.02 22.62
CA GLY A 81 27.88 -6.68 23.81
C GLY A 81 29.32 -7.12 23.65
N GLY A 82 29.88 -6.85 22.46
CA GLY A 82 31.29 -7.05 22.13
C GLY A 82 32.01 -5.71 22.08
N ASP A 83 32.12 -5.04 23.23
CA ASP A 83 33.04 -3.91 23.36
C ASP A 83 34.46 -4.46 23.42
N ALA A 84 35.16 -4.31 22.29
CA ALA A 84 36.60 -4.47 22.20
C ALA A 84 37.27 -3.32 22.99
N ASP A 85 37.60 -3.60 24.25
CA ASP A 85 38.39 -2.67 25.07
C ASP A 85 39.86 -2.70 24.63
N GLY A 86 40.28 -1.59 24.02
CA GLY A 86 41.51 -0.88 24.33
C GLY A 86 42.81 -1.69 24.36
N GLY A 87 43.51 -1.70 23.23
CA GLY A 87 44.96 -1.87 23.25
C GLY A 87 45.61 -0.64 23.89
N ASP A 88 46.15 -0.79 25.09
CA ASP A 88 47.14 0.13 25.63
C ASP A 88 48.52 -0.54 25.59
N ALA A 89 49.39 0.10 24.82
CA ALA A 89 50.80 -0.19 24.78
C ALA A 89 51.44 0.35 26.06
N ASP A 90 52.07 -0.51 26.84
CA ASP A 90 53.10 -0.07 27.78
C ASP A 90 54.26 -1.07 27.77
N ALA A 91 55.32 -0.67 27.07
CA ALA A 91 56.63 -1.27 27.13
C ALA A 91 57.62 -0.13 27.45
N ALA A 92 58.03 -0.07 28.72
CA ALA A 92 59.21 0.64 29.19
C ALA A 92 59.85 -0.17 30.32
#